data_AF-A0A9P6FP80-F1
#
_entry.id   AF-A0A9P6FP80-F1
#
_cell.length_a   1.000
_cell.length_b   1.000
_cell.length_c   1.000
_cell.angle_alpha   90.00
_cell.angle_beta   90.00
_cell.angle_gamma   90.00
#
_symmetry.space_group_name_H-M   'P 1'
#
loop_
_entity.id
_entity.type
_entity.pdbx_description
1 polymer ?
#
loop_
_entity_poly.entity_id
_entity_poly.type
_entity_poly.pdbx_seq_one_letter_code
_entity_poly.pdbx_strand_id
1 'polypeptide(L)'
;RAMVISEKRRRRRESHNAVERRRRDNINEKIQELSTLLPDVYIDTANKPNKGVILRKSVDYIRHLQQLVESQNLRNQELEAQLQSKNQGGQSGTNPSTAQGNDGSNSSAVADPQLQQGFGMMRIVSGSGNNQN
;
A
#
# COMPACT_ATOMS: atom_id res chain seq x y z
N ARG A 1 50.12 -34.39 2.80
CA ARG A 1 49.02 -34.25 1.79
C ARG A 1 47.63 -34.56 2.37
N ALA A 2 47.44 -35.66 3.12
CA ALA A 2 46.15 -35.99 3.75
C ALA A 2 45.61 -34.90 4.72
N MET A 3 46.47 -34.33 5.58
CA MET A 3 46.08 -33.23 6.49
C MET A 3 45.62 -31.95 5.76
N VAL A 4 46.20 -31.64 4.61
CA VAL A 4 45.81 -30.45 3.82
C VAL A 4 44.44 -30.67 3.16
N ILE A 5 44.15 -31.91 2.73
CA ILE A 5 42.86 -32.27 2.16
C ILE A 5 41.76 -32.28 3.23
N SER A 6 42.04 -32.82 4.43
CA SER A 6 41.08 -32.79 5.54
C SER A 6 40.80 -31.36 6.00
N GLU A 7 41.82 -30.51 6.06
CA GLU A 7 41.68 -29.09 6.40
C GLU A 7 40.84 -28.33 5.36
N LYS A 8 41.09 -28.55 4.07
CA LYS A 8 40.27 -27.98 2.99
C LYS A 8 38.81 -28.43 3.06
N ARG A 9 38.55 -29.71 3.41
CA ARG A 9 37.20 -30.23 3.63
C ARG A 9 36.54 -29.63 4.87
N ARG A 10 37.30 -29.41 5.96
CA ARG A 10 36.83 -28.73 7.17
C ARG A 10 36.36 -27.31 6.88
N ARG A 11 37.21 -26.50 6.22
CA ARG A 11 36.90 -25.11 5.84
C ARG A 11 35.66 -24.99 4.96
N ARG A 12 35.47 -25.92 4.01
CA ARG A 12 34.25 -25.98 3.18
C ARG A 12 32.99 -26.21 4.01
N ARG A 13 33.03 -27.14 4.98
CA ARG A 13 31.91 -27.40 5.88
C ARG A 13 31.62 -26.20 6.79
N GLU A 14 32.65 -25.57 7.33
CA GLU A 14 32.51 -24.37 8.16
C GLU A 14 31.89 -23.22 7.39
N SER A 15 32.36 -22.95 6.16
CA SER A 15 31.78 -21.96 5.27
C SER A 15 30.31 -22.25 4.97
N HIS A 16 29.98 -23.50 4.64
CA HIS A 16 28.61 -23.92 4.39
C HIS A 16 27.72 -23.72 5.63
N ASN A 17 28.19 -24.14 6.80
CA ASN A 17 27.46 -23.98 8.06
C ASN A 17 27.24 -22.52 8.44
N ALA A 18 28.20 -21.64 8.14
CA ALA A 18 28.09 -20.21 8.39
C ALA A 18 27.05 -19.55 7.47
N VAL A 19 26.96 -19.99 6.20
CA VAL A 19 25.93 -19.51 5.27
C VAL A 19 24.55 -19.96 5.73
N GLU A 20 24.38 -21.23 6.07
CA GLU A 20 23.07 -21.74 6.52
C GLU A 20 22.63 -21.11 7.84
N ARG A 21 23.57 -20.85 8.76
CA ARG A 21 23.27 -20.11 9.99
C ARG A 21 22.71 -18.72 9.68
N ARG A 22 23.38 -17.94 8.82
CA ARG A 22 22.91 -16.62 8.40
C ARG A 22 21.54 -16.67 7.74
N ARG A 23 21.27 -17.67 6.89
CA ARG A 23 19.95 -17.88 6.29
C ARG A 23 18.88 -18.11 7.36
N ARG A 24 19.15 -18.98 8.34
CA ARG A 24 18.21 -19.26 9.43
C ARG A 24 17.96 -18.03 10.31
N ASP A 25 19.00 -17.26 10.59
CA ASP A 25 18.90 -16.05 11.40
C ASP A 25 18.04 -15.00 10.69
N ASN A 26 18.26 -14.78 9.39
CA ASN A 26 17.42 -13.89 8.60
C ASN A 26 15.94 -14.31 8.57
N ILE A 27 15.64 -15.60 8.43
CA ILE A 27 14.26 -16.11 8.51
C ILE A 27 13.67 -15.82 9.89
N ASN A 28 14.44 -16.05 10.96
CA ASN A 28 13.96 -15.82 12.33
C ASN A 28 13.71 -14.33 12.61
N GLU A 29 14.56 -13.45 12.09
CA GLU A 29 14.38 -12.00 12.17
C GLU A 29 13.08 -11.57 11.50
N LYS A 30 12.78 -12.08 10.30
CA LYS A 30 11.53 -11.75 9.60
C LYS A 30 10.29 -12.27 10.32
N ILE A 31 10.36 -13.45 10.92
CA ILE A 31 9.27 -13.94 11.78
C ILE A 31 9.11 -13.06 13.02
N GLN A 32 10.20 -12.59 13.62
CA GLN A 32 10.12 -11.71 14.79
C GLN A 32 9.56 -10.33 14.42
N GLU A 33 9.95 -9.77 13.28
CA GLU A 33 9.42 -8.51 12.74
C GLU A 33 7.90 -8.61 12.51
N LEU A 34 7.44 -9.70 11.88
CA LEU A 34 6.01 -9.97 11.71
C LEU A 34 5.25 -10.02 13.04
N SER A 35 5.88 -10.51 14.10
CA SER A 35 5.28 -10.52 15.44
C SER A 35 5.05 -9.12 15.99
N THR A 36 5.89 -8.14 15.65
CA THR A 36 5.77 -6.76 16.15
C THR A 36 4.74 -5.93 15.39
N LEU A 37 4.40 -6.34 14.17
CA LEU A 37 3.39 -5.69 13.32
C LEU A 37 1.97 -6.18 13.61
N LEU A 38 1.84 -7.27 14.37
CA LEU A 38 0.55 -7.84 14.72
C LEU A 38 -0.05 -7.09 15.92
N PRO A 39 -1.35 -6.75 15.90
CA PRO A 39 -2.00 -6.15 17.04
C PRO A 39 -2.00 -7.10 18.26
N ASP A 40 -1.90 -6.54 19.47
CA ASP A 40 -1.79 -7.30 20.73
C ASP A 40 -2.93 -8.31 20.93
N VAL A 41 -4.12 -8.07 20.38
CA VAL A 41 -5.24 -9.03 20.43
C VAL A 41 -4.94 -10.36 19.71
N TYR A 42 -4.00 -10.37 18.76
CA TYR A 42 -3.65 -11.56 17.99
C TYR A 42 -2.52 -12.37 18.60
N ILE A 43 -1.74 -11.80 19.53
CA ILE A 43 -0.58 -12.44 20.14
C ILE A 43 -0.63 -12.26 21.66
N ASP A 44 -0.57 -13.38 22.38
CA ASP A 44 -0.30 -13.35 23.82
C ASP A 44 1.12 -12.83 24.06
N THR A 45 1.23 -11.57 24.49
CA THR A 45 2.51 -10.89 24.75
C THR A 45 3.19 -11.37 26.04
N ALA A 46 2.47 -12.10 26.90
CA ALA A 46 3.03 -12.65 28.14
C ALA A 46 3.96 -13.85 27.87
N ASN A 47 3.80 -14.52 26.73
CA ASN A 47 4.56 -15.71 26.37
C ASN A 47 5.28 -15.51 25.04
N LYS A 48 6.46 -16.13 24.88
CA LYS A 48 7.17 -16.07 23.60
C LYS A 48 6.31 -16.72 22.50
N PRO A 49 5.85 -15.95 21.51
CA PRO A 49 4.89 -16.48 20.56
C PRO A 49 5.50 -17.53 19.64
N ASN A 50 4.72 -18.59 19.37
CA ASN A 50 5.15 -19.66 18.48
C ASN A 50 5.22 -19.13 17.03
N LYS A 51 6.32 -19.44 16.33
CA LYS A 51 6.54 -19.11 14.91
C LYS A 51 5.35 -19.44 14.02
N GLY A 52 4.73 -20.62 14.20
CA GLY A 52 3.57 -21.03 13.42
C GLY A 52 2.33 -20.17 13.68
N VAL A 53 2.17 -19.69 14.92
CA VAL A 53 1.07 -18.78 15.29
C VAL A 53 1.31 -17.40 14.68
N ILE A 54 2.53 -16.86 14.81
CA ILE A 54 2.90 -15.57 14.21
C ILE A 54 2.58 -15.59 12.71
N LEU A 55 3.07 -16.59 11.98
CA LEU A 55 2.84 -16.71 10.53
C LEU A 55 1.35 -16.76 10.17
N ARG A 56 0.58 -17.61 10.87
CA ARG A 56 -0.86 -17.72 10.62
C ARG A 56 -1.60 -16.41 10.88
N LYS A 57 -1.33 -15.79 12.04
CA LYS A 57 -1.97 -14.53 12.43
C LYS A 57 -1.57 -13.38 11.50
N SER A 58 -0.32 -13.34 11.03
CA SER A 58 0.13 -12.36 10.03
C SER A 58 -0.65 -12.48 8.73
N VAL A 59 -0.90 -13.68 8.24
CA VAL A 59 -1.72 -13.89 7.03
C VAL A 59 -3.16 -13.42 7.25
N ASP A 60 -3.76 -13.78 8.38
CA ASP A 60 -5.13 -13.36 8.73
C ASP A 60 -5.23 -11.82 8.83
N TYR A 61 -4.24 -11.19 9.45
CA TYR A 61 -4.21 -9.74 9.62
C TYR A 61 -4.02 -9.00 8.30
N ILE A 62 -3.17 -9.50 7.39
CA ILE A 62 -3.03 -8.92 6.04
C ILE A 62 -4.37 -8.96 5.29
N ARG A 63 -5.10 -10.07 5.35
CA ARG A 63 -6.43 -10.18 4.73
C ARG A 63 -7.43 -9.20 5.34
N HIS A 64 -7.41 -9.05 6.66
CA HIS A 64 -8.24 -8.08 7.35
C HIS A 64 -7.91 -6.64 6.93
N LEU A 65 -6.63 -6.28 6.83
CA LEU A 65 -6.20 -4.96 6.37
C LEU A 65 -6.64 -4.68 4.92
N GLN A 66 -6.56 -5.67 4.03
CA GLN A 66 -7.04 -5.54 2.65
C GLN A 66 -8.54 -5.22 2.61
N GLN A 67 -9.36 -5.95 3.40
CA GLN A 67 -10.79 -5.69 3.53
C GLN A 67 -11.08 -4.33 4.15
N LEU A 68 -10.31 -3.93 5.16
CA LEU A 68 -10.47 -2.64 5.82
C LEU A 68 -10.22 -1.49 4.85
N VAL A 69 -9.14 -1.54 4.07
CA VAL A 69 -8.82 -0.54 3.04
C VAL A 69 -9.93 -0.46 1.99
N GLU A 70 -10.44 -1.60 1.52
CA GLU A 70 -11.56 -1.64 0.56
C GLU A 70 -12.82 -0.95 1.12
N SER A 71 -13.20 -1.30 2.35
CA SER A 71 -14.37 -0.70 3.01
C SER A 71 -14.22 0.81 3.25
N GLN A 72 -13.01 1.25 3.61
CA GLN A 72 -12.70 2.67 3.79
C GLN A 72 -12.76 3.43 2.46
N ASN A 73 -12.25 2.85 1.38
CA ASN A 73 -12.32 3.46 0.06
C ASN A 73 -13.78 3.63 -0.40
N LEU A 74 -14.61 2.60 -0.20
CA LEU A 74 -16.04 2.69 -0.52
C LEU A 74 -16.71 3.79 0.31
N ARG A 75 -16.41 3.85 1.62
CA ARG A 75 -16.96 4.88 2.50
C ARG A 75 -16.50 6.29 2.11
N ASN A 76 -15.24 6.45 1.74
CA ASN A 76 -14.71 7.73 1.27
C ASN A 76 -15.38 8.17 -0.03
N GLN A 77 -15.57 7.27 -1.00
CA GLN A 77 -16.30 7.56 -2.24
C GLN A 77 -17.75 8.00 -1.96
N GLU A 78 -18.44 7.33 -1.04
CA GLU A 78 -19.80 7.70 -0.64
C GLU A 78 -19.84 9.11 -0.03
N LEU A 79 -18.91 9.41 0.88
CA LEU A 79 -18.82 10.73 1.52
C LEU A 79 -18.49 11.83 0.49
N GLU A 80 -17.57 11.56 -0.43
CA GLU A 80 -17.23 12.47 -1.53
C GLU A 80 -18.45 12.76 -2.43
N ALA A 81 -19.23 11.73 -2.79
CA ALA A 81 -20.46 11.90 -3.56
C ALA A 81 -21.52 12.74 -2.80
N GLN A 82 -21.64 12.55 -1.49
CA GLN A 82 -22.53 13.37 -0.65
C GLN A 82 -22.08 14.84 -0.59
N LEU A 83 -20.77 15.10 -0.51
CA LEU A 83 -20.24 16.46 -0.54
C LEU A 83 -20.48 17.13 -1.89
N GLN A 84 -20.29 16.41 -3.00
CA GLN A 84 -20.56 16.92 -4.35
C GLN A 84 -22.04 17.30 -4.54
N SER A 85 -22.97 16.46 -4.08
CA SER A 85 -24.40 16.74 -4.17
C SER A 85 -24.83 17.93 -3.30
N LYS A 86 -24.27 18.09 -2.09
CA LYS A 86 -24.52 19.28 -1.26
C LYS A 86 -23.93 20.56 -1.86
N ASN A 87 -22.75 20.49 -2.49
CA ASN A 87 -22.17 21.65 -3.17
C ASN A 87 -22.97 22.10 -4.41
N GLN A 88 -23.63 21.18 -5.11
CA GLN A 88 -24.52 21.51 -6.22
C GLN A 88 -25.87 22.10 -5.73
N GLY A 89 -26.34 21.74 -4.54
CA GLY A 89 -27.56 22.28 -3.92
C GLY A 89 -27.44 23.69 -3.33
N GLY A 90 -26.25 24.32 -3.36
CA GLY A 90 -25.99 25.65 -2.83
C GLY A 90 -26.15 26.81 -3.84
N GLN A 91 -26.47 26.55 -5.11
CA GLN A 91 -26.79 27.58 -6.12
C GLN A 91 -28.32 27.69 -6.34
N SER A 92 -29.06 28.06 -5.30
CA SER A 92 -30.48 28.43 -5.44
C SER A 92 -30.85 29.46 -4.39
N GLY A 93 -30.30 30.67 -4.55
CA GLY A 93 -30.58 31.80 -3.68
C GLY A 93 -29.89 33.10 -4.07
N THR A 94 -29.98 33.55 -5.33
CA THR A 94 -29.80 34.98 -5.65
C THR A 94 -31.05 35.49 -6.35
N ASN A 95 -31.75 36.41 -5.66
CA ASN A 95 -32.90 37.14 -6.20
C ASN A 95 -32.46 38.06 -7.35
N PRO A 96 -33.30 38.31 -8.36
CA PRO A 96 -33.05 39.27 -9.43
C PRO A 96 -33.48 40.68 -8.98
N SER A 97 -32.55 41.64 -8.97
CA SER A 97 -32.67 43.13 -9.00
C SER A 97 -31.35 43.66 -8.42
N THR A 98 -30.51 44.45 -9.08
CA THR A 98 -30.79 45.72 -9.74
C THR A 98 -29.61 46.03 -10.68
N ALA A 99 -29.89 46.56 -11.87
CA ALA A 99 -28.89 47.01 -12.82
C ALA A 99 -28.15 48.26 -12.33
N GLN A 100 -26.82 48.21 -12.23
CA GLN A 100 -25.90 49.30 -12.59
C GLN A 100 -24.46 48.78 -12.61
N GLY A 101 -23.73 49.19 -13.66
CA GLY A 101 -22.65 48.42 -14.26
C GLY A 101 -21.32 48.41 -13.52
N ASN A 102 -20.48 47.44 -13.91
CA ASN A 102 -19.08 47.71 -14.16
C ASN A 102 -18.49 46.68 -15.13
N ASP A 103 -17.81 47.21 -16.13
CA ASP A 103 -17.05 46.55 -17.18
C ASP A 103 -15.73 45.99 -16.62
N GLY A 104 -15.16 44.93 -17.23
CA GLY A 104 -13.80 44.49 -16.90
C GLY A 104 -13.54 42.99 -16.88
N SER A 105 -13.29 42.45 -18.07
CA SER A 105 -12.91 41.08 -18.43
C SER A 105 -11.61 40.55 -17.79
N ASN A 106 -11.65 39.26 -17.41
CA ASN A 106 -10.65 38.17 -17.55
C ASN A 106 -10.51 37.34 -16.26
N SER A 107 -11.09 36.14 -16.14
CA SER A 107 -10.75 34.88 -16.84
C SER A 107 -9.41 34.27 -16.40
N SER A 108 -9.45 33.54 -15.29
CA SER A 108 -8.58 32.37 -15.09
C SER A 108 -9.31 31.39 -14.18
N ALA A 109 -10.22 30.63 -14.79
CA ALA A 109 -10.71 29.39 -14.25
C ALA A 109 -9.52 28.42 -14.14
N VAL A 110 -8.98 28.29 -12.94
CA VAL A 110 -8.03 27.21 -12.62
C VAL A 110 -8.88 26.05 -12.11
N ALA A 111 -9.54 25.36 -13.04
CA ALA A 111 -9.95 24.00 -12.81
C ALA A 111 -8.66 23.16 -12.93
N ASP A 112 -8.12 22.72 -11.81
CA ASP A 112 -7.05 21.74 -11.77
C ASP A 112 -7.65 20.36 -11.48
N PRO A 113 -7.82 19.47 -12.48
CA PRO A 113 -8.11 18.08 -12.24
C PRO A 113 -6.80 17.29 -12.29
N GLN A 114 -5.92 17.45 -11.29
CA GLN A 114 -4.77 16.55 -11.17
C GLN A 114 -5.17 15.24 -10.50
N LEU A 115 -5.71 14.35 -11.32
CA LEU A 115 -6.08 12.98 -10.97
C LEU A 115 -4.93 12.02 -11.33
N GLN A 116 -3.94 11.86 -10.45
CA GLN A 116 -3.11 10.65 -10.26
C GLN A 116 -2.13 10.94 -9.11
N GLN A 117 -2.08 10.18 -8.03
CA GLN A 117 -1.39 8.89 -8.00
C GLN A 117 -1.98 8.00 -6.89
N GLY A 118 -2.94 7.15 -7.27
CA GLY A 118 -3.14 5.89 -6.57
C GLY A 118 -2.15 4.89 -7.14
N PHE A 119 -1.22 4.40 -6.32
CA PHE A 119 -0.43 3.21 -6.65
C PHE A 119 -1.40 2.04 -6.82
N GLY A 120 -1.70 1.66 -8.06
CA GLY A 120 -2.52 0.49 -8.33
C GLY A 120 -3.05 0.46 -9.75
N MET A 121 -2.56 -0.52 -10.52
CA MET A 121 -3.04 -0.97 -11.82
C MET A 121 -2.49 -0.23 -13.05
N MET A 122 -1.39 -0.80 -13.57
CA MET A 122 -0.89 -0.60 -14.93
C MET A 122 -2.01 -0.87 -15.95
N ARG A 123 -2.45 0.15 -16.68
CA ARG A 123 -3.35 0.00 -17.83
C ARG A 123 -2.50 -0.32 -19.07
N ILE A 124 -2.54 -1.56 -19.55
CA ILE A 124 -2.02 -1.91 -20.87
C ILE A 124 -2.93 -1.20 -21.89
N VAL A 125 -2.43 -0.13 -22.52
CA VAL A 125 -3.08 0.45 -23.70
C VAL A 125 -2.66 -0.39 -24.90
N SER A 126 -3.62 -1.10 -25.48
CA SER A 126 -3.47 -1.81 -26.74
C SER A 126 -3.24 -0.79 -27.86
N GLY A 127 -2.04 -0.76 -28.42
CA GLY A 127 -1.73 0.03 -29.61
C GLY A 127 -2.47 -0.54 -30.82
N SER A 128 -3.60 0.08 -31.15
CA SER A 128 -4.25 -0.09 -32.46
C SER A 128 -3.40 0.63 -33.49
N GLY A 129 -2.92 -0.11 -34.49
CA GLY A 129 -2.04 0.40 -35.53
C GLY A 129 -2.69 1.51 -36.35
N ASN A 130 -1.86 2.46 -36.77
CA ASN A 130 -2.14 3.22 -37.97
C ASN A 130 -0.88 3.33 -38.82
N ASN A 131 -1.00 2.67 -39.96
CA ASN A 131 -0.14 2.70 -41.11
C ASN A 131 -0.27 4.08 -41.77
N GLN A 132 0.80 4.84 -41.90
CA GLN A 132 0.88 5.89 -42.93
C GLN A 132 2.34 6.27 -43.23
N ASN A 133 2.69 5.95 -44.47
CA ASN A 133 3.69 6.51 -45.38
C ASN A 133 5.18 6.18 -45.17
#